data_AF-K1T5I6-F1
#
_entry.id   AF-K1T5I6-F1
#
_cell.length_a   1.000
_cell.length_b   1.000
_cell.length_c   1.000
_cell.angle_alpha   90.00
_cell.angle_beta   90.00
_cell.angle_gamma   90.00
#
_symmetry.space_group_name_H-M   'P 1'
#
loop_
_entity.id
_entity.type
_entity.pdbx_description
1 polymer ?
#
loop_
_entity_poly.entity_id
_entity_poly.type
_entity_poly.pdbx_seq_one_letter_code
_entity_poly.pdbx_strand_id
1 'polypeptide(L)'
;MNKKRIQQIKCLFTLVFAACTLFHAARSYAQTTQVTISQENVPMERVMNEIEKQTGYLFLSNNDVDIRRNVSVRIENGTLAEALGQMLKGSGVTYRLENKYISLSAAPRGGEPVTVKGTVTDANGPVIGATITIKGGTTGTTSAIDGSFSLSARPGDVLIVAFIGYKSIEIPFTGQTELTVELEEESLQMNAVVVTALGIKREEKALAYNVQQVKAEELTTVKDANFVNSLVGKVAGVTINAGAGGAGSSTRVVMRGQKSIEKSNTALYVIDGIPMYNNSFGGSGGSYGDQVGSESAADINPEDIESVNMLTGPSAAALYGSEAANGVII
;
A
#
# COMPACT_ATOMS: atom_id res chain seq x y z
N MET A 1 -23.18 65.72 -54.96
CA MET A 1 -23.51 64.51 -54.16
C MET A 1 -23.63 64.91 -52.69
N ASN A 2 -24.83 64.86 -52.10
CA ASN A 2 -25.11 65.42 -50.76
C ASN A 2 -24.31 64.69 -49.67
N LYS A 3 -23.58 65.44 -48.81
CA LYS A 3 -22.76 64.90 -47.71
C LYS A 3 -23.55 63.92 -46.81
N LYS A 4 -24.85 64.15 -46.63
CA LYS A 4 -25.76 63.23 -45.91
C LYS A 4 -25.90 61.84 -46.56
N ARG A 5 -25.94 61.74 -47.89
CA ARG A 5 -26.02 60.45 -48.60
C ARG A 5 -24.71 59.65 -48.51
N ILE A 6 -23.55 60.33 -48.52
CA ILE A 6 -22.24 59.68 -48.36
C ILE A 6 -22.09 59.10 -46.95
N GLN A 7 -22.60 59.81 -45.93
CA GLN A 7 -22.54 59.34 -44.54
C GLN A 7 -23.49 58.17 -44.27
N GLN A 8 -24.68 58.17 -44.91
CA GLN A 8 -25.60 57.03 -44.86
C GLN A 8 -25.05 55.78 -45.55
N ILE A 9 -24.37 55.92 -46.70
CA ILE A 9 -23.76 54.79 -47.41
C ILE A 9 -22.56 54.24 -46.63
N LYS A 10 -21.73 55.11 -46.02
CA LYS A 10 -20.62 54.68 -45.15
C LYS A 10 -21.12 53.92 -43.92
N CYS A 11 -22.20 54.38 -43.28
CA CYS A 11 -22.78 53.72 -42.11
C CYS A 11 -23.43 52.37 -42.48
N LEU A 12 -24.07 52.27 -43.65
CA LEU A 12 -24.65 51.03 -44.15
C LEU A 12 -23.57 49.98 -44.49
N PHE A 13 -22.44 50.41 -45.07
CA PHE A 13 -21.32 49.50 -45.37
C PHE A 13 -20.62 48.99 -44.11
N THR A 14 -20.42 49.83 -43.07
CA THR A 14 -19.87 49.37 -41.78
C THR A 14 -20.82 48.42 -41.05
N LEU A 15 -22.13 48.61 -41.18
CA LEU A 15 -23.12 47.74 -40.53
C LEU A 15 -23.19 46.35 -41.20
N VAL A 16 -23.03 46.29 -42.52
CA VAL A 16 -22.97 45.01 -43.27
C VAL A 16 -21.65 44.27 -43.02
N PHE A 17 -20.53 44.99 -42.86
CA PHE A 17 -19.23 44.38 -42.54
C PHE A 17 -19.18 43.83 -41.10
N ALA A 18 -19.82 44.51 -40.14
CA ALA A 18 -19.96 44.04 -38.77
C ALA A 18 -20.93 42.85 -38.62
N ALA A 19 -21.91 42.70 -39.52
CA ALA A 19 -22.81 41.55 -39.54
C ALA A 19 -22.15 40.28 -40.11
N CYS A 20 -21.19 40.40 -41.04
CA CYS A 20 -20.48 39.24 -41.61
C CYS A 20 -19.41 38.66 -40.68
N THR A 21 -18.88 39.44 -39.72
CA THR A 21 -17.95 38.95 -38.70
C THR A 21 -18.64 38.25 -37.53
N LEU A 22 -19.97 38.38 -37.41
CA LEU A 22 -20.76 37.69 -36.38
C LEU A 22 -21.25 36.29 -36.80
N PHE A 23 -21.02 35.87 -38.04
CA PHE A 23 -21.37 34.51 -38.52
C PHE A 23 -20.20 33.52 -38.59
N HIS A 24 -18.98 33.94 -38.25
CA HIS A 24 -17.86 33.01 -38.00
C HIS A 24 -17.78 32.64 -36.52
N ALA A 25 -18.84 32.01 -36.00
CA ALA A 25 -18.65 31.15 -34.84
C ALA A 25 -17.84 29.94 -35.35
N ALA A 26 -16.55 29.92 -35.06
CA ALA A 26 -15.71 28.74 -35.27
C ALA A 26 -16.41 27.55 -34.59
N ARG A 27 -17.08 26.71 -35.39
CA ARG A 27 -17.67 25.47 -34.91
C ARG A 27 -16.51 24.60 -34.48
N SER A 28 -16.26 24.57 -33.17
CA SER A 28 -15.23 23.70 -32.60
C SER A 28 -15.60 22.24 -32.92
N TYR A 29 -14.72 21.51 -33.62
CA TYR A 29 -14.98 20.17 -34.16
C TYR A 29 -15.51 19.16 -33.11
N ALA A 30 -15.17 19.36 -31.83
CA ALA A 30 -15.67 18.50 -30.74
C ALA A 30 -17.17 18.65 -30.43
N GLN A 31 -17.82 19.75 -30.83
CA GLN A 31 -19.26 19.94 -30.63
C GLN A 31 -20.12 19.15 -31.64
N THR A 32 -19.49 18.55 -32.65
CA THR A 32 -20.20 17.80 -33.72
C THR A 32 -19.77 16.35 -33.85
N THR A 33 -18.67 15.94 -33.19
CA THR A 33 -18.21 14.54 -33.19
C THR A 33 -19.07 13.74 -32.23
N GLN A 34 -19.80 12.76 -32.76
CA GLN A 34 -20.66 11.88 -31.97
C GLN A 34 -19.90 10.65 -31.46
N VAL A 35 -20.17 10.25 -30.23
CA VAL A 35 -19.60 9.08 -29.56
C VAL A 35 -20.67 8.32 -28.80
N THR A 36 -20.48 7.01 -28.68
CA THR A 36 -21.33 6.13 -27.87
C THR A 36 -20.46 5.33 -26.92
N ILE A 37 -20.61 5.56 -25.62
CA ILE A 37 -19.79 4.96 -24.57
C ILE A 37 -20.70 4.49 -23.45
N SER A 38 -20.53 3.22 -23.06
CA SER A 38 -21.23 2.63 -21.92
C SER A 38 -20.22 1.85 -21.09
N GLN A 39 -19.53 2.56 -20.19
CA GLN A 39 -18.55 1.97 -19.29
C GLN A 39 -18.72 2.53 -17.88
N GLU A 40 -18.70 1.65 -16.88
CA GLU A 40 -18.93 1.99 -15.48
C GLU A 40 -17.78 1.46 -14.61
N ASN A 41 -17.22 2.32 -13.76
CA ASN A 41 -16.13 2.00 -12.84
C ASN A 41 -14.93 1.31 -13.51
N VAL A 42 -14.47 1.88 -14.61
CA VAL A 42 -13.32 1.37 -15.40
C VAL A 42 -12.16 2.38 -15.35
N PRO A 43 -10.90 1.95 -15.52
CA PRO A 43 -9.78 2.88 -15.64
C PRO A 43 -10.02 3.90 -16.76
N MET A 44 -9.69 5.17 -16.51
CA MET A 44 -9.86 6.27 -17.48
C MET A 44 -9.21 5.97 -18.82
N GLU A 45 -8.03 5.32 -18.80
CA GLU A 45 -7.34 4.81 -19.99
C GLU A 45 -8.24 3.98 -20.92
N ARG A 46 -9.15 3.17 -20.37
CA ARG A 46 -10.07 2.35 -21.17
C ARG A 46 -11.10 3.20 -21.92
N VAL A 47 -11.60 4.26 -21.27
CA VAL A 47 -12.53 5.21 -21.88
C VAL A 47 -11.81 6.05 -22.94
N MET A 48 -10.57 6.45 -22.68
CA MET A 48 -9.71 7.15 -23.63
C MET A 48 -9.55 6.33 -24.91
N ASN A 49 -9.13 5.06 -24.80
CA ASN A 49 -8.94 4.16 -25.93
C ASN A 49 -10.23 3.98 -26.78
N GLU A 50 -11.39 3.94 -26.14
CA GLU A 50 -12.68 3.83 -26.84
C GLU A 50 -13.00 5.11 -27.63
N ILE A 51 -12.73 6.29 -27.05
CA ILE A 51 -12.86 7.58 -27.74
C ILE A 51 -11.89 7.66 -28.92
N GLU A 52 -10.62 7.28 -28.75
CA GLU A 52 -9.62 7.30 -29.83
C GLU A 52 -10.06 6.42 -31.00
N LYS A 53 -10.60 5.23 -30.70
CA LYS A 53 -11.09 4.28 -31.71
C LYS A 53 -12.29 4.80 -32.50
N GLN A 54 -13.23 5.48 -31.85
CA GLN A 54 -14.44 6.00 -32.51
C GLN A 54 -14.19 7.29 -33.29
N THR A 55 -13.25 8.12 -32.83
CA THR A 55 -13.12 9.51 -33.31
C THR A 55 -11.83 9.78 -34.08
N GLY A 56 -10.81 8.94 -33.93
CA GLY A 56 -9.47 9.15 -34.49
C GLY A 56 -8.67 10.28 -33.84
N TYR A 57 -9.13 10.81 -32.70
CA TYR A 57 -8.32 11.64 -31.82
C TYR A 57 -7.29 10.79 -31.07
N LEU A 58 -6.19 11.41 -30.63
CA LEU A 58 -5.18 10.81 -29.77
C LEU A 58 -5.09 11.60 -28.47
N PHE A 59 -5.08 10.92 -27.33
CA PHE A 59 -4.87 11.57 -26.04
C PHE A 59 -3.39 11.80 -25.78
N LEU A 60 -3.09 12.99 -25.27
CA LEU A 60 -1.80 13.32 -24.67
C LEU A 60 -2.05 13.66 -23.21
N SER A 61 -1.32 13.02 -22.30
CA SER A 61 -1.45 13.27 -20.86
C SER A 61 -0.14 13.82 -20.32
N ASN A 62 -0.19 14.90 -19.53
CA ASN A 62 0.96 15.30 -18.74
C ASN A 62 1.16 14.32 -17.56
N ASN A 63 2.36 14.29 -16.96
CA ASN A 63 2.69 13.39 -15.85
C ASN A 63 1.83 13.62 -14.59
N ASP A 64 1.22 14.80 -14.45
CA ASP A 64 0.40 15.20 -13.29
C ASP A 64 -1.05 14.72 -13.37
N VAL A 65 -1.41 13.92 -14.38
CA VAL A 65 -2.77 13.41 -14.61
C VAL A 65 -2.80 11.91 -14.35
N ASP A 66 -3.61 11.49 -13.38
CA ASP A 66 -3.82 10.07 -13.07
C ASP A 66 -4.84 9.43 -14.03
N ILE A 67 -4.34 8.77 -15.07
CA ILE A 67 -5.16 8.02 -16.05
C ILE A 67 -5.60 6.63 -15.55
N ARG A 68 -5.11 6.17 -14.39
CA ARG A 68 -5.48 4.86 -13.82
C ARG A 68 -6.71 4.94 -12.95
N ARG A 69 -7.14 6.15 -12.58
CA ARG A 69 -8.36 6.41 -11.84
C ARG A 69 -9.57 5.78 -12.55
N ASN A 70 -10.45 5.16 -11.77
CA ASN A 70 -11.73 4.67 -12.28
C ASN A 70 -12.71 5.82 -12.55
N VAL A 71 -13.37 5.75 -13.70
CA VAL A 71 -14.40 6.69 -14.17
C VAL A 71 -15.61 5.92 -14.69
N SER A 72 -16.75 6.61 -14.74
CA SER A 72 -17.99 6.09 -15.31
C SER A 72 -18.51 7.08 -16.35
N VAL A 73 -18.71 6.59 -17.58
CA VAL A 73 -19.21 7.37 -18.71
C VAL A 73 -20.33 6.60 -19.38
N ARG A 74 -21.51 7.21 -19.44
CA ARG A 74 -22.69 6.64 -20.09
C ARG A 74 -23.32 7.67 -21.01
N ILE A 75 -23.11 7.47 -22.29
CA ILE A 75 -23.58 8.34 -23.37
C ILE A 75 -23.99 7.49 -24.56
N GLU A 76 -25.21 7.69 -25.03
CA GLU A 76 -25.75 7.06 -26.23
C GLU A 76 -25.93 8.16 -27.28
N ASN A 77 -25.14 8.12 -28.36
CA ASN A 77 -25.17 9.12 -29.44
C ASN A 77 -25.03 10.59 -28.96
N GLY A 78 -24.10 10.84 -28.05
CA GLY A 78 -23.80 12.19 -27.54
C GLY A 78 -22.54 12.77 -28.16
N THR A 79 -22.23 14.00 -27.82
CA THR A 79 -21.03 14.70 -28.32
C THR A 79 -19.77 14.26 -27.58
N LEU A 80 -18.62 14.33 -28.24
CA LEU A 80 -17.31 14.12 -27.63
C LEU A 80 -17.11 15.02 -26.39
N ALA A 81 -17.59 16.27 -26.45
CA ALA A 81 -17.51 17.19 -25.33
C ALA A 81 -18.27 16.70 -24.08
N GLU A 82 -19.44 16.08 -24.27
CA GLU A 82 -20.21 15.48 -23.16
C GLU A 82 -19.49 14.26 -22.57
N ALA A 83 -18.88 13.42 -23.42
CA ALA A 83 -18.09 12.27 -22.97
C ALA A 83 -16.88 12.70 -22.14
N LEU A 84 -16.12 13.67 -22.62
CA LEU A 84 -15.00 14.26 -21.87
C LEU A 84 -15.46 14.91 -20.58
N GLY A 85 -16.62 15.58 -20.59
CA GLY A 85 -17.22 16.19 -19.40
C GLY A 85 -17.58 15.17 -18.31
N GLN A 86 -18.16 14.02 -18.68
CA GLN A 86 -18.44 12.94 -17.74
C GLN A 86 -17.14 12.29 -17.25
N MET A 87 -16.20 12.02 -18.15
CA MET A 87 -14.92 11.38 -17.85
C MET A 87 -14.06 12.18 -16.85
N LEU A 88 -13.99 13.51 -17.03
CA LEU A 88 -13.13 14.39 -16.24
C LEU A 88 -13.82 14.96 -15.00
N LYS A 89 -15.08 14.60 -14.74
CA LYS A 89 -15.86 15.14 -13.62
C LYS A 89 -15.18 14.84 -12.28
N GLY A 90 -14.91 15.89 -11.49
CA GLY A 90 -14.31 15.76 -10.16
C GLY A 90 -12.87 15.21 -10.18
N SER A 91 -12.16 15.32 -11.30
CA SER A 91 -10.74 14.92 -11.43
C SER A 91 -9.77 16.07 -11.25
N GLY A 92 -10.25 17.32 -11.33
CA GLY A 92 -9.34 18.47 -11.38
C GLY A 92 -8.48 18.48 -12.65
N VAL A 93 -8.87 17.73 -13.69
CA VAL A 93 -8.23 17.69 -15.00
C VAL A 93 -9.08 18.48 -15.99
N THR A 94 -8.42 19.28 -16.82
CA THR A 94 -9.02 19.94 -17.97
C THR A 94 -8.47 19.34 -19.27
N TYR A 95 -9.13 19.61 -20.38
CA TYR A 95 -8.68 19.18 -21.69
C TYR A 95 -8.56 20.36 -22.64
N ARG A 96 -7.65 20.24 -23.59
CA ARG A 96 -7.56 21.11 -24.76
C ARG A 96 -7.54 20.28 -26.03
N LEU A 97 -8.33 20.70 -27.01
CA LEU A 97 -8.34 20.13 -28.34
C LEU A 97 -7.41 20.94 -29.24
N GLU A 98 -6.36 20.32 -29.74
CA GLU A 98 -5.47 20.89 -30.75
C GLU A 98 -5.31 19.90 -31.89
N ASN A 99 -5.85 20.25 -33.07
CA ASN A 99 -5.87 19.38 -34.26
C ASN A 99 -6.55 18.01 -33.99
N LYS A 100 -5.78 16.93 -34.00
CA LYS A 100 -6.19 15.55 -33.69
C LYS A 100 -5.81 15.11 -32.28
N TYR A 101 -5.30 16.01 -31.44
CA TYR A 101 -4.88 15.68 -30.08
C TYR A 101 -5.86 16.21 -29.04
N ILE A 102 -6.15 15.38 -28.05
CA ILE A 102 -6.84 15.75 -26.81
C ILE A 102 -5.78 15.80 -25.72
N SER A 103 -5.29 16.99 -25.40
CA SER A 103 -4.28 17.20 -24.37
C SER A 103 -4.97 17.34 -23.00
N LEU A 104 -4.72 16.40 -22.10
CA LEU A 104 -5.16 16.40 -20.71
C LEU A 104 -4.08 17.07 -19.84
N SER A 105 -4.51 18.03 -19.03
CA SER A 105 -3.65 18.70 -18.05
C SER A 105 -4.42 18.92 -16.76
N ALA A 106 -3.72 19.02 -15.64
CA ALA A 106 -4.34 19.54 -14.43
C ALA A 106 -5.04 20.88 -14.75
N ALA A 107 -6.28 21.03 -14.31
CA ALA A 107 -6.99 22.30 -14.40
C ALA A 107 -6.13 23.36 -13.71
N PRO A 108 -6.00 24.57 -14.28
CA PRO A 108 -5.34 25.66 -13.59
C PRO A 108 -6.07 25.88 -12.27
N ARG A 109 -5.45 25.45 -11.16
CA ARG A 109 -5.92 25.72 -9.81
C ARG A 109 -5.93 27.24 -9.66
N GLY A 110 -7.10 27.82 -9.43
CA GLY A 110 -7.24 29.27 -9.30
C GLY A 110 -6.39 29.79 -8.14
N GLY A 111 -5.75 30.95 -8.34
CA GLY A 111 -4.87 31.58 -7.36
C GLY A 111 -3.39 31.33 -7.63
N GLU A 112 -2.61 32.39 -7.52
CA GLU A 112 -1.14 32.29 -7.52
C GLU A 112 -0.68 31.45 -6.32
N PRO A 113 0.38 30.63 -6.47
CA PRO A 113 0.99 29.95 -5.33
C PRO A 113 1.41 30.97 -4.26
N VAL A 114 0.94 30.77 -3.04
CA VAL A 114 1.35 31.58 -1.88
C VAL A 114 2.25 30.72 -1.01
N THR A 115 3.34 31.31 -0.51
CA THR A 115 4.17 30.65 0.49
C THR A 115 3.45 30.70 1.83
N VAL A 116 3.00 29.53 2.31
CA VAL A 116 2.52 29.35 3.67
C VAL A 116 3.71 29.08 4.58
N LYS A 117 3.77 29.82 5.68
CA LYS A 117 4.68 29.53 6.80
C LYS A 117 3.87 28.98 7.95
N GLY A 118 4.44 28.12 8.75
CA GLY A 118 3.72 27.56 9.88
C GLY A 118 4.61 26.88 10.88
N THR A 119 4.00 26.38 11.94
CA THR A 119 4.68 25.62 12.99
C THR A 119 3.87 24.38 13.31
N VAL A 120 4.56 23.23 13.39
CA VAL A 120 3.99 21.96 13.86
C VAL A 120 4.37 21.76 15.32
N THR A 121 3.37 21.53 16.17
CA THR A 121 3.53 21.32 17.61
C THR A 121 2.78 20.07 18.07
N ASP A 122 3.12 19.57 19.24
CA ASP A 122 2.38 18.56 19.99
C ASP A 122 2.19 19.03 21.45
N ALA A 123 1.71 18.12 22.31
CA ALA A 123 1.52 18.41 23.73
C ALA A 123 2.83 18.72 24.50
N ASN A 124 3.99 18.33 23.97
CA ASN A 124 5.31 18.48 24.58
C ASN A 124 6.14 19.64 23.99
N GLY A 125 5.76 20.16 22.81
CA GLY A 125 6.43 21.30 22.18
C GLY A 125 6.48 21.21 20.65
N PRO A 126 7.48 21.83 20.00
CA PRO A 126 7.62 21.77 18.55
C PRO A 126 8.01 20.38 18.04
N VAL A 127 7.38 19.94 16.96
CA VAL A 127 7.64 18.64 16.33
C VAL A 127 8.65 18.79 15.20
N ILE A 128 9.80 18.12 15.34
CA ILE A 128 10.91 18.17 14.37
C ILE A 128 10.77 17.05 13.35
N GLY A 129 10.89 17.36 12.06
CA GLY A 129 10.87 16.35 10.99
C GLY A 129 9.47 15.82 10.63
N ALA A 130 8.41 16.49 11.06
CA ALA A 130 7.06 16.24 10.53
C ALA A 130 7.06 16.53 9.02
N THR A 131 6.36 15.69 8.25
CA THR A 131 6.23 15.84 6.79
C THR A 131 4.95 16.61 6.46
N ILE A 132 5.07 17.67 5.67
CA ILE A 132 3.95 18.49 5.19
C ILE A 132 3.90 18.37 3.67
N THR A 133 2.81 17.84 3.11
CA THR A 133 2.65 17.61 1.65
C THR A 133 1.31 18.10 1.13
N ILE A 134 1.22 18.42 -0.16
CA ILE A 134 -0.06 18.72 -0.80
C ILE A 134 -0.71 17.41 -1.26
N LYS A 135 -1.96 17.18 -0.86
CA LYS A 135 -2.74 16.00 -1.23
C LYS A 135 -2.80 15.83 -2.76
N GLY A 136 -2.31 14.69 -3.24
CA GLY A 136 -2.25 14.36 -4.67
C GLY A 136 -1.19 15.12 -5.47
N GLY A 137 -0.25 15.80 -4.81
CA GLY A 137 0.90 16.47 -5.43
C GLY A 137 2.24 15.92 -4.93
N THR A 138 3.33 16.31 -5.61
CA THR A 138 4.70 15.99 -5.21
C THR A 138 5.37 17.09 -4.37
N THR A 139 4.71 18.24 -4.23
CA THR A 139 5.21 19.37 -3.46
C THR A 139 5.03 19.11 -1.96
N GLY A 140 6.14 19.15 -1.21
CA GLY A 140 6.15 18.98 0.23
C GLY A 140 7.40 19.58 0.87
N THR A 141 7.40 19.62 2.19
CA THR A 141 8.51 20.10 3.03
C THR A 141 8.50 19.35 4.36
N THR A 142 9.54 19.55 5.17
CA THR A 142 9.64 18.98 6.52
C THR A 142 9.77 20.10 7.56
N SER A 143 9.24 19.89 8.76
CA SER A 143 9.41 20.84 9.86
C SER A 143 10.87 20.89 10.35
N ALA A 144 11.33 22.09 10.69
CA ALA A 144 12.66 22.36 11.23
C ALA A 144 12.74 22.06 12.75
N ILE A 145 13.88 22.37 13.36
CA ILE A 145 14.17 22.10 14.79
C ILE A 145 13.21 22.86 15.73
N ASP A 146 12.75 24.03 15.31
CA ASP A 146 11.77 24.84 16.02
C ASP A 146 10.31 24.51 15.62
N GLY A 147 10.10 23.41 14.90
CA GLY A 147 8.82 22.99 14.35
C GLY A 147 8.35 23.83 13.15
N SER A 148 9.11 24.85 12.73
CA SER A 148 8.69 25.72 11.63
C SER A 148 8.76 25.02 10.27
N PHE A 149 7.86 25.38 9.37
CA PHE A 149 7.86 24.91 7.99
C PHE A 149 7.48 26.05 7.03
N SER A 150 7.88 25.90 5.77
CA SER A 150 7.51 26.80 4.68
C SER A 150 7.21 25.98 3.42
N LEU A 151 6.03 26.16 2.85
CA LEU A 151 5.56 25.41 1.68
C LEU A 151 4.85 26.36 0.71
N SER A 152 4.99 26.14 -0.59
CA SER A 152 4.21 26.87 -1.60
C SER A 152 2.91 26.11 -1.88
N ALA A 153 1.77 26.72 -1.58
CA ALA A 153 0.44 26.13 -1.74
C ALA A 153 -0.53 27.10 -2.40
N ARG A 154 -1.55 26.59 -3.09
CA ARG A 154 -2.59 27.40 -3.75
C ARG A 154 -3.92 27.27 -3.00
N PRO A 155 -4.71 28.35 -2.87
CA PRO A 155 -6.05 28.26 -2.30
C PRO A 155 -6.86 27.13 -2.94
N GLY A 156 -7.39 26.21 -2.13
CA GLY A 156 -8.08 24.99 -2.55
C GLY A 156 -7.24 23.72 -2.47
N ASP A 157 -5.93 23.81 -2.24
CA ASP A 157 -5.09 22.66 -1.91
C ASP A 157 -5.45 22.10 -0.51
N VAL A 158 -5.15 20.83 -0.26
CA VAL A 158 -5.26 20.21 1.07
C VAL A 158 -3.86 19.82 1.51
N LEU A 159 -3.43 20.35 2.65
CA LEU A 159 -2.15 20.01 3.26
C LEU A 159 -2.31 18.78 4.13
N ILE A 160 -1.43 17.81 3.98
CA ILE A 160 -1.34 16.62 4.80
C ILE A 160 -0.10 16.77 5.68
N VAL A 161 -0.31 16.77 6.99
CA VAL A 161 0.77 16.76 7.98
C VAL A 161 0.82 15.39 8.63
N ALA A 162 1.99 14.76 8.59
CA ALA A 162 2.20 13.42 9.12
C ALA A 162 3.55 13.32 9.83
N PHE A 163 3.56 12.59 10.95
CA PHE A 163 4.78 12.24 11.68
C PHE A 163 4.59 10.86 12.31
N ILE A 164 5.68 10.11 12.46
CA ILE A 164 5.61 8.72 12.97
C ILE A 164 5.17 8.76 14.43
N GLY A 165 4.13 7.98 14.77
CA GLY A 165 3.54 7.94 16.11
C GLY A 165 2.48 9.03 16.37
N TYR A 166 2.05 9.74 15.32
CA TYR A 166 1.01 10.76 15.41
C TYR A 166 -0.06 10.54 14.35
N LYS A 167 -1.27 10.99 14.66
CA LYS A 167 -2.38 10.96 13.73
C LYS A 167 -2.14 11.93 12.58
N SER A 168 -2.30 11.46 11.34
CA SER A 168 -2.18 12.33 10.16
C SER A 168 -3.36 13.30 10.08
N ILE A 169 -3.08 14.58 9.82
CA ILE A 169 -4.09 15.64 9.76
C ILE A 169 -4.15 16.20 8.33
N GLU A 170 -5.37 16.36 7.82
CA GLU A 170 -5.66 17.04 6.56
C GLU A 170 -6.22 18.44 6.82
N ILE A 171 -5.58 19.47 6.26
CA ILE A 171 -5.93 20.87 6.46
C ILE A 171 -6.22 21.50 5.09
N PRO A 172 -7.47 21.96 4.82
CA PRO A 172 -7.76 22.70 3.61
C PRO A 172 -7.05 24.05 3.64
N PHE A 173 -6.27 24.35 2.61
CA PHE A 173 -5.57 25.60 2.46
C PHE A 173 -6.47 26.62 1.77
N THR A 174 -6.86 27.66 2.49
CA THR A 174 -7.76 28.73 1.99
C THR A 174 -7.02 29.99 1.55
N GLY A 175 -5.67 30.00 1.59
CA GLY A 175 -4.84 31.17 1.26
C GLY A 175 -4.24 31.89 2.47
N GLN A 176 -4.33 31.31 3.67
CA GLN A 176 -3.69 31.84 4.87
C GLN A 176 -2.15 31.82 4.78
N THR A 177 -1.48 32.87 5.25
CA THR A 177 0.00 32.98 5.21
C THR A 177 0.70 32.32 6.39
N GLU A 178 -0.03 32.16 7.50
CA GLU A 178 0.43 31.51 8.73
C GLU A 178 -0.48 30.33 9.09
N LEU A 179 0.09 29.22 9.50
CA LEU A 179 -0.63 28.01 9.90
C LEU A 179 0.02 27.34 11.11
N THR A 180 -0.72 27.16 12.20
CA THR A 180 -0.30 26.35 13.34
C THR A 180 -1.00 25.00 13.27
N VAL A 181 -0.24 23.92 13.41
CA VAL A 181 -0.75 22.54 13.37
C VAL A 181 -0.37 21.83 14.66
N GLU A 182 -1.36 21.37 15.41
CA GLU A 182 -1.16 20.54 16.60
C GLU A 182 -1.38 19.08 16.24
N LEU A 183 -0.36 18.24 16.43
CA LEU A 183 -0.43 16.81 16.20
C LEU A 183 -0.85 16.09 17.48
N GLU A 184 -1.80 15.18 17.34
CA GLU A 184 -2.21 14.26 18.40
C GLU A 184 -1.39 12.99 18.31
N GLU A 185 -0.78 12.56 19.41
CA GLU A 185 -0.09 11.27 19.49
C GLU A 185 -1.07 10.14 19.20
N GLU A 186 -0.67 9.25 18.30
CA GLU A 186 -1.38 8.02 18.00
C GLU A 186 -0.44 6.87 18.30
N SER A 187 -0.76 6.11 19.34
CA SER A 187 -0.03 4.88 19.67
C SER A 187 -0.25 3.87 18.54
N LEU A 188 0.66 3.88 17.57
CA LEU A 188 0.80 2.84 16.57
C LEU A 188 1.27 1.58 17.29
N GLN A 189 0.34 0.80 17.84
CA GLN A 189 0.62 -0.58 18.18
C GLN A 189 0.95 -1.30 16.87
N MET A 190 2.25 -1.49 16.59
CA MET A 190 2.69 -2.38 15.52
C MET A 190 2.08 -3.75 15.79
N ASN A 191 1.12 -4.17 14.96
CA ASN A 191 0.60 -5.53 15.03
C ASN A 191 1.75 -6.47 14.68
N ALA A 192 2.24 -7.22 15.66
CA ALA A 192 3.15 -8.32 15.41
C ALA A 192 2.43 -9.33 14.50
N VAL A 193 3.05 -9.62 13.35
CA VAL A 193 2.54 -10.57 12.37
C VAL A 193 3.36 -11.83 12.49
N VAL A 194 2.70 -12.93 12.78
CA VAL A 194 3.31 -14.26 12.93
C VAL A 194 3.00 -15.06 11.67
N VAL A 195 3.99 -15.82 11.19
CA VAL A 195 3.80 -16.74 10.06
C VAL A 195 3.14 -18.00 10.60
N THR A 196 1.92 -18.27 10.15
CA THR A 196 1.23 -19.51 10.55
C THR A 196 1.69 -20.68 9.69
N ALA A 197 1.37 -21.89 10.15
CA ALA A 197 1.27 -23.07 9.30
C ALA A 197 0.66 -22.70 7.94
N LEU A 198 1.32 -23.06 6.84
CA LEU A 198 1.01 -22.70 5.44
C LEU A 198 1.55 -21.36 4.93
N GLY A 199 2.45 -20.67 5.64
CA GLY A 199 3.10 -19.44 5.14
C GLY A 199 2.18 -18.20 5.11
N ILE A 200 1.00 -18.30 5.72
CA ILE A 200 0.04 -17.19 5.80
C ILE A 200 0.39 -16.32 7.00
N LYS A 201 0.61 -15.03 6.74
CA LYS A 201 0.86 -14.02 7.76
C LYS A 201 -0.45 -13.67 8.48
N ARG A 202 -0.50 -13.82 9.80
CA ARG A 202 -1.66 -13.47 10.65
C ARG A 202 -1.23 -12.61 11.83
N GLU A 203 -2.09 -11.69 12.24
CA GLU A 203 -1.86 -10.92 13.47
C GLU A 203 -1.89 -11.87 14.68
N GLU A 204 -0.89 -11.77 15.56
CA GLU A 204 -0.75 -12.64 16.73
C GLU A 204 -2.04 -12.66 17.59
N LYS A 205 -2.62 -11.48 17.82
CA LYS A 205 -3.86 -11.30 18.61
C LYS A 205 -5.09 -11.96 18.00
N ALA A 206 -5.08 -12.26 16.70
CA ALA A 206 -6.21 -12.88 16.01
C ALA A 206 -6.18 -14.42 16.13
N LEU A 207 -5.08 -15.00 16.63
CA LEU A 207 -4.93 -16.44 16.76
C LEU A 207 -5.62 -16.93 18.04
N ALA A 208 -6.52 -17.90 17.90
CA ALA A 208 -7.18 -18.57 19.02
C ALA A 208 -6.28 -19.59 19.75
N TYR A 209 -5.00 -19.66 19.38
CA TYR A 209 -4.03 -20.62 19.90
C TYR A 209 -2.69 -19.95 20.19
N ASN A 210 -1.94 -20.54 21.12
CA ASN A 210 -0.64 -20.03 21.51
C ASN A 210 0.40 -20.37 20.42
N VAL A 211 0.96 -19.32 19.82
CA VAL A 211 2.14 -19.39 18.95
C VAL A 211 3.21 -18.54 19.57
N GLN A 212 4.42 -19.06 19.63
CA GLN A 212 5.60 -18.29 20.01
C GLN A 212 6.54 -18.24 18.82
N GLN A 213 6.91 -17.05 18.38
CA GLN A 213 7.81 -16.82 17.26
C GLN A 213 9.20 -16.46 17.77
N VAL A 214 10.22 -17.11 17.20
CA VAL A 214 11.64 -16.80 17.40
C VAL A 214 12.18 -16.28 16.07
N LYS A 215 12.82 -15.11 16.08
CA LYS A 215 13.38 -14.48 14.88
C LYS A 215 14.78 -15.02 14.55
N ALA A 216 15.20 -14.87 13.30
CA ALA A 216 16.51 -15.28 12.80
C ALA A 216 17.70 -14.78 13.66
N GLU A 217 17.62 -13.54 14.15
CA GLU A 217 18.70 -12.94 14.94
C GLU A 217 18.93 -13.70 16.26
N GLU A 218 17.84 -14.17 16.86
CA GLU A 218 17.93 -14.96 18.08
C GLU A 218 18.56 -16.32 17.80
N LEU A 219 18.27 -16.96 16.67
CA LEU A 219 18.87 -18.25 16.29
C LEU A 219 20.38 -18.13 16.04
N THR A 220 20.82 -17.03 15.44
CA THR A 220 22.21 -16.84 14.99
C THR A 220 23.12 -16.20 16.05
N THR A 221 22.55 -15.62 17.12
CA THR A 221 23.31 -15.06 18.25
C THR A 221 24.19 -16.12 18.94
N VAL A 222 23.66 -17.33 19.11
CA VAL A 222 24.41 -18.49 19.62
C VAL A 222 24.44 -19.53 18.52
N LYS A 223 25.57 -19.64 17.83
CA LYS A 223 25.77 -20.61 16.76
C LYS A 223 25.95 -22.00 17.37
N ASP A 224 25.03 -22.90 17.05
CA ASP A 224 25.10 -24.33 17.37
C ASP A 224 25.07 -25.13 16.06
N ALA A 225 25.63 -26.34 16.07
CA ALA A 225 25.57 -27.23 14.92
C ALA A 225 24.14 -27.72 14.64
N ASN A 226 23.28 -27.73 15.66
CA ASN A 226 21.85 -27.93 15.51
C ASN A 226 21.12 -26.70 16.08
N PHE A 227 20.51 -25.90 15.20
CA PHE A 227 19.87 -24.64 15.59
C PHE A 227 18.74 -24.83 16.62
N VAL A 228 18.16 -26.04 16.70
CA VAL A 228 17.14 -26.38 17.70
C VAL A 228 17.69 -26.22 19.13
N ASN A 229 18.98 -26.47 19.35
CA ASN A 229 19.62 -26.24 20.65
C ASN A 229 19.65 -24.74 20.99
N SER A 230 19.75 -23.87 20.00
CA SER A 230 19.73 -22.42 20.20
C SER A 230 18.37 -21.90 20.66
N LEU A 231 17.30 -22.70 20.58
CA LEU A 231 15.96 -22.34 21.07
C LEU A 231 15.80 -22.54 22.59
N VAL A 232 16.78 -23.17 23.27
CA VAL A 232 16.73 -23.42 24.71
C VAL A 232 16.57 -22.09 25.47
N GLY A 233 15.51 -22.00 26.26
CA GLY A 233 15.22 -20.81 27.08
C GLY A 233 14.62 -19.62 26.31
N LYS A 234 14.50 -19.70 24.98
CA LYS A 234 13.87 -18.66 24.15
C LYS A 234 12.38 -18.86 23.97
N VAL A 235 11.91 -20.09 24.17
CA VAL A 235 10.50 -20.44 24.06
C VAL A 235 9.98 -21.02 25.37
N ALA A 236 8.88 -20.47 25.87
CA ALA A 236 8.29 -20.89 27.13
C ALA A 236 7.55 -22.23 26.99
N GLY A 237 7.72 -23.09 27.99
CA GLY A 237 7.05 -24.39 28.07
C GLY A 237 7.63 -25.46 27.15
N VAL A 238 8.89 -25.30 26.73
CA VAL A 238 9.63 -26.22 25.87
C VAL A 238 10.83 -26.76 26.61
N THR A 239 11.02 -28.06 26.53
CA THR A 239 12.21 -28.73 27.01
C THR A 239 12.93 -29.35 25.83
N ILE A 240 14.15 -28.90 25.60
CA ILE A 240 15.00 -29.32 24.50
C ILE A 240 16.16 -30.11 25.10
N ASN A 241 16.28 -31.38 24.74
CA ASN A 241 17.35 -32.26 25.21
C ASN A 241 18.22 -32.65 24.01
N ALA A 242 19.43 -32.12 23.97
CA ALA A 242 20.40 -32.47 22.93
C ALA A 242 20.82 -33.94 23.05
N GLY A 243 21.01 -34.61 21.91
CA GLY A 243 21.52 -35.97 21.85
C GLY A 243 22.97 -36.07 22.34
N ALA A 244 23.33 -37.22 22.91
CA ALA A 244 24.69 -37.47 23.39
C ALA A 244 25.70 -37.78 22.25
N GLY A 245 25.26 -37.74 20.99
CA GLY A 245 26.05 -38.14 19.81
C GLY A 245 27.04 -37.11 19.28
N GLY A 246 27.12 -35.92 19.91
CA GLY A 246 27.98 -34.82 19.46
C GLY A 246 27.27 -33.84 18.53
N ALA A 247 28.06 -33.03 17.80
CA ALA A 247 27.55 -32.01 16.89
C ALA A 247 26.69 -32.63 15.78
N GLY A 248 25.50 -32.05 15.53
CA GLY A 248 24.54 -32.56 14.54
C GLY A 248 23.74 -33.78 15.00
N SER A 249 23.83 -34.18 16.28
CA SER A 249 22.96 -35.23 16.82
C SER A 249 21.51 -34.77 16.95
N SER A 250 20.56 -35.71 16.87
CA SER A 250 19.14 -35.43 17.04
C SER A 250 18.85 -34.82 18.42
N THR A 251 17.99 -33.81 18.44
CA THR A 251 17.56 -33.15 19.66
C THR A 251 16.10 -33.48 19.95
N ARG A 252 15.84 -33.90 21.18
CA ARG A 252 14.48 -34.21 21.62
C ARG A 252 13.79 -32.95 22.14
N VAL A 253 12.80 -32.46 21.40
CA VAL A 253 11.95 -31.33 21.82
C VAL A 253 10.62 -31.81 22.38
N VAL A 254 10.35 -31.50 23.66
CA VAL A 254 9.11 -31.82 24.36
C VAL A 254 8.41 -30.52 24.74
N MET A 255 7.17 -30.33 24.29
CA MET A 255 6.37 -29.13 24.59
C MET A 255 5.29 -29.45 25.62
N ARG A 256 5.29 -28.69 26.72
CA ARG A 256 4.33 -28.81 27.84
C ARG A 256 4.29 -30.21 28.48
N GLY A 257 5.45 -30.85 28.60
CA GLY A 257 5.63 -32.14 29.30
C GLY A 257 5.38 -33.38 28.45
N GLN A 258 5.62 -34.55 29.04
CA GLN A 258 5.42 -35.85 28.39
C GLN A 258 3.92 -36.21 28.36
N LYS A 259 3.40 -36.55 27.18
CA LYS A 259 2.00 -36.89 26.91
C LYS A 259 1.76 -38.40 26.80
N SER A 260 2.81 -39.18 26.56
CA SER A 260 2.75 -40.64 26.45
C SER A 260 3.89 -41.31 27.21
N ILE A 261 3.59 -42.44 27.83
CA ILE A 261 4.58 -43.28 28.51
C ILE A 261 5.27 -44.21 27.51
N GLU A 262 4.53 -44.69 26.51
CA GLU A 262 4.99 -45.71 25.55
C GLU A 262 5.31 -45.13 24.15
N LYS A 263 4.63 -44.07 23.72
CA LYS A 263 4.82 -43.45 22.40
C LYS A 263 5.84 -42.30 22.43
N SER A 264 6.19 -41.80 21.25
CA SER A 264 7.02 -40.60 21.10
C SER A 264 6.33 -39.35 21.66
N ASN A 265 7.12 -38.50 22.32
CA ASN A 265 6.70 -37.21 22.87
C ASN A 265 7.37 -36.03 22.16
N THR A 266 8.07 -36.29 21.06
CA THR A 266 8.79 -35.26 20.31
C THR A 266 7.80 -34.46 19.47
N ALA A 267 8.06 -33.16 19.34
CA ALA A 267 7.31 -32.28 18.45
C ALA A 267 7.56 -32.62 16.98
N LEU A 268 6.57 -32.30 16.13
CA LEU A 268 6.71 -32.42 14.68
C LEU A 268 7.44 -31.20 14.13
N TYR A 269 8.43 -31.43 13.26
CA TYR A 269 9.07 -30.35 12.50
C TYR A 269 8.31 -30.15 11.19
N VAL A 270 8.11 -28.91 10.77
CA VAL A 270 7.50 -28.55 9.50
C VAL A 270 8.35 -27.49 8.86
N ILE A 271 8.87 -27.72 7.66
CA ILE A 271 9.69 -26.74 6.93
C ILE A 271 8.85 -26.21 5.78
N ASP A 272 8.60 -24.90 5.73
CA ASP A 272 7.81 -24.25 4.67
C ASP A 272 6.45 -24.93 4.40
N GLY A 273 5.82 -25.46 5.45
CA GLY A 273 4.53 -26.16 5.38
C GLY A 273 4.61 -27.65 5.06
N ILE A 274 5.80 -28.21 4.87
CA ILE A 274 6.03 -29.65 4.63
C ILE A 274 6.45 -30.33 5.95
N PRO A 275 5.65 -31.27 6.49
CA PRO A 275 6.02 -32.04 7.67
C PRO A 275 7.26 -32.90 7.43
N MET A 276 8.21 -32.83 8.35
CA MET A 276 9.41 -33.62 8.37
C MET A 276 9.30 -34.72 9.42
N TYR A 277 9.48 -35.96 8.99
CA TYR A 277 9.42 -37.13 9.85
C TYR A 277 10.82 -37.61 10.17
N ASN A 278 11.18 -37.59 11.45
CA ASN A 278 12.44 -38.15 11.90
C ASN A 278 12.36 -39.69 11.81
N ASN A 279 13.16 -40.27 10.93
CA ASN A 279 13.32 -41.71 10.84
C ASN A 279 14.38 -42.15 11.86
N SER A 280 13.94 -42.66 13.01
CA SER A 280 14.85 -43.30 13.96
C SER A 280 15.18 -44.72 13.48
N PHE A 281 16.46 -44.98 13.20
CA PHE A 281 16.93 -46.32 12.86
C PHE A 281 17.20 -47.11 14.14
N GLY A 282 16.17 -47.78 14.68
CA GLY A 282 16.31 -48.90 15.62
C GLY A 282 16.15 -48.59 17.12
N GLY A 283 15.48 -49.49 17.83
CA GLY A 283 15.37 -49.52 19.29
C GLY A 283 13.97 -49.86 19.79
N SER A 284 13.70 -51.13 20.15
CA SER A 284 12.47 -51.51 20.85
C SER A 284 12.64 -51.18 22.34
N GLY A 285 12.38 -49.94 22.76
CA GLY A 285 12.70 -49.53 24.13
C GLY A 285 12.05 -48.26 24.67
N GLY A 286 10.81 -47.91 24.28
CA GLY A 286 10.08 -46.77 24.85
C GLY A 286 10.82 -45.43 24.72
N SER A 287 10.29 -44.38 25.37
CA SER A 287 10.79 -42.99 25.24
C SER A 287 12.27 -42.75 25.59
N TYR A 288 13.01 -43.74 26.09
CA TYR A 288 14.44 -43.64 26.47
C TYR A 288 15.34 -44.70 25.80
N GLY A 289 14.79 -45.58 24.95
CA GLY A 289 15.53 -46.68 24.32
C GLY A 289 15.66 -46.59 22.79
N ASP A 290 15.13 -45.53 22.17
CA ASP A 290 15.32 -45.28 20.74
C ASP A 290 16.75 -44.81 20.47
N GLN A 291 17.40 -45.39 19.46
CA GLN A 291 18.76 -45.08 19.05
C GLN A 291 18.85 -43.66 18.45
N VAL A 292 19.99 -43.00 18.66
CA VAL A 292 20.27 -41.64 18.18
C VAL A 292 20.20 -41.61 16.63
N GLY A 293 19.15 -41.01 16.09
CA GLY A 293 18.99 -40.75 14.66
C GLY A 293 19.57 -39.41 14.24
N SER A 294 19.47 -39.09 12.95
CA SER A 294 19.54 -37.70 12.48
C SER A 294 18.11 -37.15 12.39
N GLU A 295 17.96 -35.84 12.58
CA GLU A 295 16.69 -35.15 12.39
C GLU A 295 16.80 -34.12 11.28
N SER A 296 15.74 -33.95 10.51
CA SER A 296 15.76 -33.05 9.35
C SER A 296 15.97 -31.58 9.70
N ALA A 297 15.74 -31.20 10.96
CA ALA A 297 16.05 -29.86 11.46
C ALA A 297 17.56 -29.62 11.62
N ALA A 298 18.37 -30.65 11.88
CA ALA A 298 19.82 -30.51 12.04
C ALA A 298 20.54 -30.23 10.71
N ASP A 299 19.90 -30.55 9.57
CA ASP A 299 20.46 -30.32 8.23
C ASP A 299 20.25 -28.89 7.72
N ILE A 300 19.55 -28.03 8.47
CA ILE A 300 19.23 -26.66 8.06
C ILE A 300 20.25 -25.70 8.65
N ASN A 301 20.83 -24.84 7.80
CA ASN A 301 21.66 -23.74 8.23
C ASN A 301 20.81 -22.66 8.92
N PRO A 302 21.10 -22.26 10.17
CA PRO A 302 20.33 -21.23 10.86
C PRO A 302 20.32 -19.87 10.16
N GLU A 303 21.31 -19.57 9.31
CA GLU A 303 21.36 -18.31 8.55
C GLU A 303 20.32 -18.26 7.41
N ASP A 304 19.78 -19.41 7.00
CA ASP A 304 18.75 -19.51 5.96
C ASP A 304 17.32 -19.47 6.55
N ILE A 305 17.18 -19.34 7.87
CA ILE A 305 15.89 -19.35 8.58
C ILE A 305 15.42 -17.91 8.84
N GLU A 306 14.28 -17.49 8.27
CA GLU A 306 13.67 -16.18 8.55
C GLU A 306 13.07 -16.11 9.96
N SER A 307 12.32 -17.13 10.36
CA SER A 307 11.74 -17.25 11.70
C SER A 307 11.35 -18.69 11.99
N VAL A 308 11.33 -19.08 13.26
CA VAL A 308 10.68 -20.32 13.70
C VAL A 308 9.47 -20.02 14.56
N ASN A 309 8.37 -20.67 14.25
CA ASN A 309 7.08 -20.52 14.91
C ASN A 309 6.74 -21.81 15.61
N MET A 310 6.52 -21.70 16.90
CA MET A 310 6.29 -22.86 17.73
C MET A 310 4.85 -22.88 18.25
N LEU A 311 4.12 -23.90 17.81
CA LEU A 311 2.70 -24.07 18.12
C LEU A 311 2.55 -25.06 19.27
N THR A 312 2.11 -24.56 20.41
CA THR A 312 1.96 -25.39 21.62
C THR A 312 0.53 -25.90 21.79
N GLY A 313 0.39 -27.22 21.88
CA GLY A 313 -0.85 -27.87 22.30
C GLY A 313 -1.75 -28.39 21.15
N PRO A 314 -3.04 -28.63 21.44
CA PRO A 314 -3.94 -29.40 20.55
C PRO A 314 -4.25 -28.72 19.22
N SER A 315 -4.11 -27.39 19.14
CA SER A 315 -4.35 -26.61 17.93
C SER A 315 -3.38 -26.98 16.80
N ALA A 316 -2.17 -27.44 17.12
CA ALA A 316 -1.21 -27.93 16.15
C ALA A 316 -1.71 -29.23 15.47
N ALA A 317 -2.38 -30.09 16.24
CA ALA A 317 -2.99 -31.33 15.72
C ALA A 317 -4.17 -31.07 14.77
N ALA A 318 -4.86 -29.95 14.93
CA ALA A 318 -5.91 -29.54 13.98
C ALA A 318 -5.35 -29.19 12.59
N LEU A 319 -4.08 -28.77 12.53
CA LEU A 319 -3.42 -28.36 11.28
C LEU A 319 -2.65 -29.51 10.62
N TYR A 320 -1.96 -30.33 11.41
CA TYR A 320 -1.05 -31.37 10.89
C TYR A 320 -1.39 -32.79 11.37
N GLY A 321 -2.55 -33.01 12.01
CA GLY A 321 -3.04 -34.33 12.40
C GLY A 321 -2.42 -34.90 13.68
N SER A 322 -2.52 -36.22 13.86
CA SER A 322 -2.11 -36.91 15.08
C SER A 322 -0.64 -36.74 15.44
N GLU A 323 0.23 -36.60 14.44
CA GLU A 323 1.68 -36.41 14.62
C GLU A 323 2.01 -35.06 15.29
N ALA A 324 1.14 -34.07 15.13
CA ALA A 324 1.27 -32.76 15.76
C ALA A 324 0.59 -32.66 17.14
N ALA A 325 0.06 -33.76 17.68
CA ALA A 325 -0.50 -33.80 19.04
C ALA A 325 0.50 -33.38 20.12
N ASN A 326 1.79 -33.59 19.86
CA ASN A 326 2.88 -33.20 20.74
C ASN A 326 3.26 -31.72 20.63
N GLY A 327 2.85 -31.03 19.57
CA GLY A 327 3.26 -29.66 19.22
C GLY A 327 4.02 -29.64 17.90
N VAL A 328 4.18 -28.45 17.31
CA VAL A 328 4.83 -28.27 16.00
C VAL A 328 5.85 -27.13 16.07
N ILE A 329 7.00 -27.36 15.43
CA ILE A 329 8.02 -26.34 15.13
C ILE A 329 7.94 -26.09 13.62
N ILE A 330 7.65 -24.85 13.23
CA ILE A 330 7.51 -24.40 11.83
C ILE A 330 8.64 -23.43 11.51
#